data_AF-N8Y2D9-F1
#
_entry.id   AF-N8Y2D9-F1
#
_cell.length_a   1.000
_cell.length_b   1.000
_cell.length_c   1.000
_cell.angle_alpha   90.00
_cell.angle_beta   90.00
_cell.angle_gamma   90.00
#
_symmetry.space_group_name_H-M   'P 1'
#
loop_
_entity.id
_entity.type
_entity.pdbx_description
1 polymer ?
#
loop_
_entity_poly.entity_id
_entity_poly.type
_entity_poly.pdbx_seq_one_letter_code
_entity_poly.pdbx_strand_id
1 'polypeptide(L)'
;MIVIAGKNDIAIHGLFLALERFELDEIIVVVNKNDHGVDGWQRSLLKLAIEKGVKIKTLEEIYKTNINYFLSLEFDQIVKPNKLTTDKCYNIHFSILPKYKGMYTSVWPILYADREAGVTLHKIDHGIDTGDIVAQKTFKLNENDRSQDCYRKYIENSKILLSEWFNKIIENTIQPVKQDMINSTYFSAKTIDFKKLEIDFNKTAWQIKRQVYAFSFRPYQLLNFKNKKISDVIVMDEKSTFKPGTILHEGKDYTLLSTIDYNIAIFYEDLEGLLNEIPLIDVDSFSKKLVKILGVNDRNSKGWSPIIVAAYHGRKDIISFLLENGANINDRNYHGTTVLMYAKDFALKNNDNAFLSFLIKKGADPFLKDWSDKTIYDYITPEQVELLGL
;
A
#
# COMPACT_ATOMS: atom_id res chain seq x y z
N MET A 1 -4.92 -29.47 -7.29
CA MET A 1 -5.39 -28.68 -6.13
C MET A 1 -4.34 -27.73 -5.55
N ILE A 2 -4.66 -26.43 -5.51
CA ILE A 2 -3.82 -25.35 -4.94
C ILE A 2 -4.58 -24.61 -3.83
N VAL A 3 -3.86 -24.22 -2.77
CA VAL A 3 -4.37 -23.36 -1.69
C VAL A 3 -3.77 -21.96 -1.79
N ILE A 4 -4.62 -20.94 -1.84
CA ILE A 4 -4.26 -19.53 -1.69
C ILE A 4 -4.70 -19.07 -0.30
N ALA A 5 -3.73 -18.85 0.60
CA ALA A 5 -3.98 -18.47 1.98
C ALA A 5 -3.50 -17.03 2.23
N GLY A 6 -4.37 -16.12 2.67
CA GLY A 6 -3.96 -14.73 2.84
C GLY A 6 -5.05 -13.68 2.87
N LYS A 7 -4.64 -12.45 2.52
CA LYS A 7 -5.51 -11.27 2.40
C LYS A 7 -4.95 -10.27 1.39
N ASN A 8 -5.69 -9.19 1.19
CA ASN A 8 -5.27 -8.00 0.45
C ASN A 8 -4.98 -8.27 -1.03
N ASP A 9 -4.49 -7.25 -1.74
CA ASP A 9 -4.36 -7.28 -3.19
C ASP A 9 -3.35 -8.33 -3.69
N ILE A 10 -2.38 -8.74 -2.86
CA ILE A 10 -1.44 -9.82 -3.22
C ILE A 10 -2.12 -11.19 -3.22
N ALA A 11 -2.98 -11.49 -2.24
CA ALA A 11 -3.69 -12.78 -2.24
C ALA A 11 -4.74 -12.85 -3.33
N ILE A 12 -5.39 -11.73 -3.65
CA ILE A 12 -6.29 -11.61 -4.80
C ILE A 12 -5.54 -11.85 -6.12
N HIS A 13 -4.35 -11.27 -6.26
CA HIS A 13 -3.49 -11.54 -7.41
C HIS A 13 -3.12 -13.03 -7.52
N GLY A 14 -2.74 -13.65 -6.40
CA GLY A 14 -2.49 -15.09 -6.33
C GLY A 14 -3.70 -15.94 -6.72
N LEU A 15 -4.92 -15.53 -6.34
CA LEU A 15 -6.15 -16.19 -6.74
C LEU A 15 -6.41 -16.08 -8.24
N PHE A 16 -6.18 -14.91 -8.85
CA PHE A 16 -6.30 -14.76 -10.30
C PHE A 16 -5.30 -15.64 -11.06
N LEU A 17 -4.04 -15.68 -10.64
CA LEU A 17 -3.04 -16.58 -11.22
C LEU A 17 -3.44 -18.06 -11.09
N ALA A 18 -4.07 -18.45 -9.97
CA ALA A 18 -4.60 -19.79 -9.81
C ALA A 18 -5.77 -20.09 -10.76
N LEU A 19 -6.71 -19.15 -10.91
CA LEU A 19 -7.85 -19.27 -11.83
C LEU A 19 -7.44 -19.37 -13.32
N GLU A 20 -6.24 -18.90 -13.67
CA GLU A 20 -5.67 -19.04 -15.02
C GLU A 20 -5.01 -20.39 -15.29
N ARG A 21 -4.81 -21.23 -14.26
CA ARG A 21 -3.98 -22.45 -14.34
C ARG A 21 -4.63 -23.70 -13.79
N PHE A 22 -5.64 -23.55 -12.94
CA PHE A 22 -6.33 -24.64 -12.27
C PHE A 22 -7.83 -24.54 -12.54
N GLU A 23 -8.49 -25.68 -12.61
CA GLU A 23 -9.95 -25.71 -12.65
C GLU A 23 -10.52 -25.19 -11.33
N LEU A 24 -11.73 -24.62 -11.36
CA LEU A 24 -12.32 -23.94 -10.21
C LEU A 24 -12.42 -24.84 -8.97
N ASP A 25 -12.71 -26.13 -9.15
CA ASP A 25 -12.86 -27.11 -8.09
C ASP A 25 -11.52 -27.58 -7.50
N GLU A 26 -10.41 -27.25 -8.14
CA GLU A 26 -9.05 -27.47 -7.66
C GLU A 26 -8.49 -26.31 -6.82
N ILE A 27 -9.19 -25.18 -6.74
CA ILE A 27 -8.72 -24.00 -6.01
C ILE A 27 -9.41 -23.94 -4.65
N ILE A 28 -8.62 -23.73 -3.60
CA ILE A 28 -9.12 -23.50 -2.25
C ILE A 28 -8.53 -22.19 -1.72
N VAL A 29 -9.37 -21.37 -1.10
CA VAL A 29 -8.98 -20.14 -0.42
C VAL A 29 -9.04 -20.32 1.09
N VAL A 30 -8.04 -19.81 1.79
CA VAL A 30 -8.04 -19.64 3.25
C VAL A 30 -7.85 -18.17 3.56
N VAL A 31 -8.84 -17.55 4.19
CA VAL A 31 -8.80 -16.11 4.49
C VAL A 31 -8.24 -15.84 5.87
N ASN A 32 -7.66 -14.66 6.06
CA ASN A 32 -7.29 -14.16 7.38
C ASN A 32 -8.52 -13.95 8.26
N LYS A 33 -8.36 -14.04 9.58
CA LYS A 33 -9.47 -13.96 10.55
C LYS A 33 -10.21 -12.62 10.54
N ASN A 34 -9.53 -11.57 10.11
CA ASN A 34 -10.06 -10.21 10.06
C ASN A 34 -10.59 -9.82 8.66
N ASP A 35 -10.63 -10.74 7.70
CA ASP A 35 -11.31 -10.52 6.42
C ASP A 35 -12.81 -10.89 6.57
N HIS A 36 -13.65 -9.87 6.60
CA HIS A 36 -15.10 -10.00 6.79
C HIS A 36 -15.90 -9.86 5.48
N GLY A 37 -15.25 -9.96 4.32
CA GLY A 37 -15.96 -9.91 3.03
C GLY A 37 -16.30 -8.49 2.55
N VAL A 38 -15.61 -7.47 3.08
CA VAL A 38 -15.85 -6.06 2.74
C VAL A 38 -14.57 -5.44 2.23
N ASP A 39 -14.62 -4.83 1.04
CA ASP A 39 -13.48 -4.08 0.53
C ASP A 39 -13.30 -2.76 1.30
N GLY A 40 -12.05 -2.39 1.52
CA GLY A 40 -11.68 -1.10 2.09
C GLY A 40 -10.50 -0.51 1.32
N TRP A 41 -9.49 -0.04 2.05
CA TRP A 41 -8.25 0.44 1.41
C TRP A 41 -7.42 -0.67 0.75
N GLN A 42 -7.74 -1.92 1.07
CA GLN A 42 -7.38 -3.13 0.33
C GLN A 42 -8.65 -3.92 0.07
N ARG A 43 -8.64 -4.69 -1.01
CA ARG A 43 -9.76 -5.56 -1.37
C ARG A 43 -9.82 -6.80 -0.47
N SER A 44 -11.03 -7.35 -0.32
CA SER A 44 -11.31 -8.57 0.44
C SER A 44 -11.09 -9.81 -0.42
N LEU A 45 -10.26 -10.72 0.05
CA LEU A 45 -10.08 -12.03 -0.58
C LEU A 45 -11.33 -12.89 -0.38
N LEU A 46 -11.96 -12.80 0.80
CA LEU A 46 -13.21 -13.49 1.10
C LEU A 46 -14.32 -13.13 0.11
N LYS A 47 -14.53 -11.82 -0.10
CA LYS A 47 -15.53 -11.31 -1.03
C LYS A 47 -15.31 -11.87 -2.44
N LEU A 48 -14.08 -11.74 -2.95
CA LEU A 48 -13.75 -12.21 -4.30
C LEU A 48 -13.89 -13.73 -4.43
N ALA A 49 -13.47 -14.50 -3.42
CA ALA A 49 -13.60 -15.95 -3.43
C ALA A 49 -15.08 -16.39 -3.52
N ILE A 50 -15.97 -15.72 -2.78
CA ILE A 50 -17.42 -15.94 -2.85
C ILE A 50 -17.96 -15.60 -4.25
N GLU A 51 -17.60 -14.43 -4.78
CA GLU A 51 -18.04 -13.97 -6.11
C GLU A 51 -17.60 -14.92 -7.24
N LYS A 52 -16.42 -15.52 -7.11
CA LYS A 52 -15.89 -16.49 -8.08
C LYS A 52 -16.34 -17.93 -7.83
N GLY A 53 -17.07 -18.20 -6.74
CA GLY A 53 -17.51 -19.55 -6.38
C GLY A 53 -16.37 -20.49 -5.98
N VAL A 54 -15.25 -19.94 -5.49
CA VAL A 54 -14.07 -20.71 -5.06
C VAL A 54 -14.33 -21.34 -3.69
N LYS A 55 -13.87 -22.57 -3.47
CA LYS A 55 -14.03 -23.25 -2.18
C LYS A 55 -13.25 -22.50 -1.09
N ILE A 56 -13.93 -22.18 0.01
CA ILE A 56 -13.30 -21.54 1.17
C ILE A 56 -13.20 -22.56 2.30
N LYS A 57 -12.02 -22.67 2.92
CA LYS A 57 -11.77 -23.58 4.05
C LYS A 57 -10.96 -22.89 5.14
N THR A 58 -11.02 -23.45 6.34
CA THR A 58 -10.10 -23.12 7.43
C THR A 58 -8.77 -23.86 7.28
N LEU A 59 -7.70 -23.35 7.92
CA LEU A 59 -6.40 -24.01 7.93
C LEU A 59 -6.46 -25.43 8.52
N GLU A 60 -7.30 -25.65 9.54
CA GLU A 60 -7.48 -26.98 10.15
C GLU A 60 -8.14 -27.99 9.21
N GLU A 61 -9.01 -27.53 8.30
CA GLU A 61 -9.56 -28.37 7.23
C GLU A 61 -8.54 -28.63 6.12
N ILE A 62 -7.64 -27.67 5.84
CA ILE A 62 -6.54 -27.88 4.88
C ILE A 62 -5.60 -29.00 5.34
N TYR A 63 -5.29 -29.09 6.63
CA TYR A 63 -4.49 -30.21 7.18
C TYR A 63 -5.12 -31.60 6.99
N LYS A 64 -6.42 -31.66 6.66
CA LYS A 64 -7.16 -32.90 6.37
C LYS A 64 -7.47 -33.07 4.88
N THR A 65 -7.00 -32.15 4.04
CA THR A 65 -7.28 -32.13 2.60
C THR A 65 -6.02 -32.55 1.83
N ASN A 66 -6.19 -33.37 0.80
CA ASN A 66 -5.10 -33.67 -0.13
C ASN A 66 -4.88 -32.46 -1.05
N ILE A 67 -3.74 -31.79 -0.93
CA ILE A 67 -3.39 -30.58 -1.70
C ILE A 67 -2.04 -30.78 -2.39
N ASN A 68 -1.84 -30.13 -3.53
CA ASN A 68 -0.57 -30.19 -4.25
C ASN A 68 0.35 -29.02 -3.91
N TYR A 69 -0.24 -27.84 -3.67
CA TYR A 69 0.47 -26.59 -3.44
C TYR A 69 -0.20 -25.78 -2.33
N PHE A 70 0.60 -25.12 -1.50
CA PHE A 70 0.14 -24.14 -0.51
C PHE A 70 0.90 -22.83 -0.69
N LEU A 71 0.20 -21.72 -0.91
CA LEU A 71 0.79 -20.41 -1.07
C LEU A 71 0.22 -19.44 -0.03
N SER A 72 1.10 -18.98 0.86
CA SER A 72 0.83 -17.96 1.87
C SER A 72 1.15 -16.57 1.34
N LEU A 73 0.19 -15.65 1.40
CA LEU A 73 0.28 -14.28 0.88
C LEU A 73 -0.30 -13.31 1.92
N GLU A 74 0.56 -12.79 2.81
CA GLU A 74 0.15 -11.98 3.97
C GLU A 74 -0.78 -12.73 4.96
N PHE A 75 -0.57 -14.04 5.11
CA PHE A 75 -1.40 -14.91 5.95
C PHE A 75 -1.15 -14.70 7.46
N ASP A 76 -2.21 -14.72 8.28
CA ASP A 76 -2.14 -14.38 9.71
C ASP A 76 -1.99 -15.57 10.67
N GLN A 77 -1.89 -16.78 10.15
CA GLN A 77 -1.82 -18.01 10.93
C GLN A 77 -0.53 -18.75 10.68
N ILE A 78 0.06 -19.28 11.76
CA ILE A 78 1.25 -20.12 11.69
C ILE A 78 0.87 -21.43 10.99
N VAL A 79 1.46 -21.65 9.82
CA VAL A 79 1.34 -22.90 9.06
C VAL A 79 2.28 -23.94 9.67
N LYS A 80 1.79 -25.18 9.79
CA LYS A 80 2.58 -26.33 10.26
C LYS A 80 2.86 -27.24 9.06
N PRO A 81 4.03 -27.14 8.40
CA PRO A 81 4.30 -27.88 7.16
C PRO A 81 4.15 -29.39 7.30
N ASN A 82 4.52 -29.94 8.46
CA ASN A 82 4.39 -31.37 8.77
C ASN A 82 2.93 -31.88 8.83
N LYS A 83 1.94 -30.99 8.88
CA LYS A 83 0.52 -31.33 8.80
C LYS A 83 -0.06 -31.19 7.40
N LEU A 84 0.68 -30.65 6.44
CA LEU A 84 0.25 -30.57 5.05
C LEU A 84 0.55 -31.89 4.34
N THR A 85 -0.24 -32.20 3.32
CA THR A 85 -0.07 -33.38 2.46
C THR A 85 1.00 -33.20 1.37
N THR A 86 1.65 -32.02 1.34
CA THR A 86 2.66 -31.61 0.37
C THR A 86 3.78 -30.84 1.06
N ASP A 87 5.00 -30.95 0.53
CA ASP A 87 6.16 -30.14 0.90
C ASP A 87 6.26 -28.84 0.05
N LYS A 88 5.43 -28.71 -0.98
CA LYS A 88 5.35 -27.55 -1.87
C LYS A 88 4.53 -26.42 -1.25
N CYS A 89 5.05 -25.90 -0.14
CA CYS A 89 4.47 -24.82 0.63
C CYS A 89 5.39 -23.58 0.61
N TYR A 90 4.85 -22.45 0.18
CA TYR A 90 5.60 -21.23 -0.09
C TYR A 90 4.93 -20.00 0.52
N ASN A 91 5.72 -18.99 0.83
CA ASN A 91 5.26 -17.71 1.36
C ASN A 91 5.93 -16.55 0.61
N ILE A 92 5.18 -15.47 0.39
CA ILE A 92 5.78 -14.17 0.10
C ILE A 92 5.88 -13.39 1.40
N HIS A 93 7.11 -13.08 1.79
CA HIS A 93 7.42 -12.22 2.92
C HIS A 93 7.86 -10.83 2.45
N PHE A 94 7.43 -9.79 3.16
CA PHE A 94 7.73 -8.39 2.85
C PHE A 94 9.07 -7.96 3.46
N SER A 95 10.16 -8.62 3.06
CA SER A 95 11.52 -8.14 3.29
C SER A 95 12.51 -8.75 2.30
N ILE A 96 13.76 -8.26 2.34
CA ILE A 96 14.90 -8.95 1.73
C ILE A 96 15.47 -9.91 2.79
N LEU A 97 14.90 -11.12 2.87
CA LEU A 97 15.42 -12.14 3.78
C LEU A 97 16.92 -12.40 3.50
N PRO A 98 17.75 -12.57 4.55
CA PRO A 98 17.36 -12.91 5.93
C PRO A 98 17.03 -11.72 6.85
N LYS A 99 17.07 -10.46 6.38
CA LYS A 99 16.71 -9.29 7.19
C LYS A 99 15.21 -9.17 7.41
N TYR A 100 14.80 -8.58 8.52
CA TYR A 100 13.43 -8.20 8.86
C TYR A 100 12.42 -9.35 8.81
N LYS A 101 12.75 -10.50 9.39
CA LYS A 101 11.77 -11.55 9.67
C LYS A 101 10.69 -11.04 10.62
N GLY A 102 9.47 -11.57 10.51
CA GLY A 102 8.37 -11.25 11.41
C GLY A 102 7.61 -9.98 11.03
N MET A 103 7.46 -9.07 11.99
CA MET A 103 6.40 -8.08 11.98
C MET A 103 6.87 -6.68 11.60
N TYR A 104 5.92 -5.88 11.10
CA TYR A 104 6.05 -4.43 10.85
C TYR A 104 7.18 -4.07 9.88
N THR A 105 7.36 -4.88 8.84
CA THR A 105 8.42 -4.70 7.85
C THR A 105 8.26 -3.45 6.98
N SER A 106 7.10 -2.80 7.01
CA SER A 106 6.89 -1.46 6.43
C SER A 106 7.37 -0.33 7.35
N VAL A 107 7.56 -0.61 8.64
CA VAL A 107 8.00 0.36 9.65
C VAL A 107 9.51 0.32 9.82
N TRP A 108 10.11 -0.86 10.00
CA TRP A 108 11.52 -0.98 10.37
C TRP A 108 12.52 -0.39 9.36
N PRO A 109 12.44 -0.69 8.05
CA PRO A 109 13.35 -0.09 7.07
C PRO A 109 13.19 1.43 7.02
N ILE A 110 11.96 1.92 7.23
CA ILE A 110 11.68 3.35 7.28
C ILE A 110 12.32 3.96 8.53
N LEU A 111 12.16 3.35 9.70
CA LEU A 111 12.72 3.83 10.97
C LEU A 111 14.26 3.81 10.99
N TYR A 112 14.88 2.79 10.39
CA TYR A 112 16.33 2.65 10.28
C TYR A 112 16.96 3.42 9.10
N ALA A 113 16.13 4.11 8.31
CA ALA A 113 16.57 4.86 7.13
C ALA A 113 17.30 4.01 6.09
N ASP A 114 16.81 2.79 5.87
CA ASP A 114 17.29 1.92 4.79
C ASP A 114 17.03 2.58 3.42
N ARG A 115 17.95 2.37 2.50
CA ARG A 115 17.86 2.88 1.11
C ARG A 115 17.11 1.96 0.17
N GLU A 116 16.86 0.73 0.61
CA GLU A 116 16.18 -0.29 -0.16
C GLU A 116 15.39 -1.22 0.77
N ALA A 117 14.34 -1.80 0.20
CA ALA A 117 13.59 -2.90 0.77
C ALA A 117 13.23 -3.87 -0.34
N GLY A 118 12.50 -4.93 -0.04
CA GLY A 118 12.17 -5.92 -1.05
C GLY A 118 11.23 -7.00 -0.54
N VAL A 119 10.87 -7.90 -1.42
CA VAL A 119 9.96 -9.01 -1.16
C VAL A 119 10.69 -10.31 -1.44
N THR A 120 10.40 -11.34 -0.65
CA THR A 120 11.02 -12.65 -0.77
C THR A 120 9.95 -13.73 -0.90
N LEU A 121 10.01 -14.49 -1.99
CA LEU A 121 9.34 -15.77 -2.10
C LEU A 121 10.24 -16.84 -1.48
N HIS A 122 9.76 -17.59 -0.49
CA HIS A 122 10.53 -18.63 0.18
C HIS A 122 9.67 -19.83 0.55
N LYS A 123 10.30 -20.97 0.87
CA LYS A 123 9.60 -22.14 1.42
C LYS A 123 9.12 -21.87 2.85
N ILE A 124 7.99 -22.47 3.22
CA ILE A 124 7.53 -22.47 4.61
C ILE A 124 8.21 -23.64 5.35
N ASP A 125 8.85 -23.35 6.48
CA ASP A 125 9.37 -24.34 7.41
C ASP A 125 8.74 -24.16 8.80
N HIS A 126 9.36 -24.69 9.85
CA HIS A 126 8.83 -24.64 11.21
C HIS A 126 9.04 -23.28 11.92
N GLY A 127 9.90 -22.42 11.37
CA GLY A 127 10.19 -21.11 11.96
C GLY A 127 9.39 -19.99 11.30
N ILE A 128 9.69 -18.75 11.70
CA ILE A 128 9.04 -17.54 11.17
C ILE A 128 9.97 -16.96 10.11
N ASP A 129 9.54 -17.04 8.85
CA ASP A 129 10.25 -16.52 7.67
C ASP A 129 11.68 -17.07 7.52
N THR A 130 11.91 -18.34 7.90
CA THR A 130 13.24 -18.98 7.95
C THR A 130 13.55 -19.93 6.81
N GLY A 131 12.53 -20.41 6.09
CA GLY A 131 12.73 -21.39 5.03
C GLY A 131 13.52 -20.86 3.84
N ASP A 132 13.98 -21.79 3.01
CA ASP A 132 14.87 -21.51 1.89
C ASP A 132 14.26 -20.53 0.88
N ILE A 133 15.07 -19.56 0.45
CA ILE A 133 14.70 -18.50 -0.48
C ILE A 133 14.56 -19.09 -1.89
N VAL A 134 13.42 -18.84 -2.52
CA VAL A 134 13.18 -19.19 -3.94
C VAL A 134 13.58 -18.02 -4.84
N ALA A 135 13.12 -16.81 -4.50
CA ALA A 135 13.37 -15.62 -5.30
C ALA A 135 13.17 -14.35 -4.48
N GLN A 136 13.82 -13.26 -4.89
CA GLN A 136 13.70 -11.95 -4.24
C GLN A 136 13.56 -10.85 -5.30
N LYS A 137 12.85 -9.79 -4.94
CA LYS A 137 12.79 -8.55 -5.72
C LYS A 137 13.00 -7.37 -4.80
N THR A 138 13.97 -6.52 -5.12
CA THR A 138 14.28 -5.31 -4.35
C THR A 138 13.71 -4.06 -5.01
N PHE A 139 13.51 -3.02 -4.22
CA PHE A 139 13.12 -1.69 -4.69
C PHE A 139 13.72 -0.61 -3.80
N LYS A 140 13.91 0.58 -4.36
CA LYS A 140 14.46 1.73 -3.64
C LYS A 140 13.45 2.33 -2.68
N LEU A 141 13.96 2.71 -1.51
CA LEU A 141 13.27 3.58 -0.56
C LEU A 141 13.82 4.99 -0.69
N ASN A 142 12.90 5.94 -0.86
CA ASN A 142 13.20 7.36 -0.93
C ASN A 142 13.12 7.97 0.48
N GLU A 143 13.81 9.08 0.68
CA GLU A 143 13.79 9.85 1.92
C GLU A 143 12.38 10.30 2.35
N ASN A 144 11.47 10.47 1.39
CA ASN A 144 10.09 10.85 1.62
C ASN A 144 9.12 9.67 1.75
N ASP A 145 9.59 8.43 1.59
CA ASP A 145 8.74 7.25 1.78
C ASP A 145 8.36 7.10 3.24
N ARG A 146 7.08 6.82 3.45
CA ARG A 146 6.49 6.44 4.73
C ARG A 146 6.24 4.94 4.77
N SER A 147 5.82 4.44 5.92
CA SER A 147 5.44 3.02 6.05
C SER A 147 4.34 2.60 5.08
N GLN A 148 3.37 3.49 4.81
CA GLN A 148 2.32 3.25 3.83
C GLN A 148 2.85 3.12 2.39
N ASP A 149 3.82 3.94 2.01
CA ASP A 149 4.44 3.88 0.68
C ASP A 149 5.32 2.62 0.55
N CYS A 150 6.08 2.29 1.60
CA CYS A 150 6.82 1.03 1.66
C CYS A 150 5.88 -0.18 1.50
N TYR A 151 4.74 -0.19 2.20
CA TYR A 151 3.74 -1.25 2.07
C TYR A 151 3.16 -1.34 0.65
N ARG A 152 2.81 -0.21 0.03
CA ARG A 152 2.34 -0.18 -1.37
C ARG A 152 3.40 -0.75 -2.31
N LYS A 153 4.67 -0.38 -2.14
CA LYS A 153 5.78 -0.95 -2.92
C LYS A 153 5.95 -2.45 -2.68
N TYR A 154 5.77 -2.95 -1.45
CA TYR A 154 5.75 -4.39 -1.19
C TYR A 154 4.65 -5.09 -1.98
N ILE A 155 3.42 -4.58 -1.94
CA ILE A 155 2.28 -5.17 -2.65
C ILE A 155 2.56 -5.25 -4.16
N GLU A 156 2.99 -4.15 -4.79
CA GLU A 156 3.27 -4.14 -6.23
C GLU A 156 4.43 -5.08 -6.61
N ASN A 157 5.54 -5.03 -5.86
CA ASN A 157 6.68 -5.91 -6.16
C ASN A 157 6.38 -7.38 -5.85
N SER A 158 5.50 -7.67 -4.91
CA SER A 158 5.04 -9.03 -4.62
C SER A 158 4.19 -9.60 -5.76
N LYS A 159 3.30 -8.79 -6.36
CA LYS A 159 2.51 -9.23 -7.52
C LYS A 159 3.42 -9.55 -8.70
N ILE A 160 4.41 -8.68 -8.96
CA ILE A 160 5.40 -8.89 -10.02
C ILE A 160 6.19 -10.17 -9.76
N LEU A 161 6.77 -10.31 -8.55
CA LEU A 161 7.55 -11.50 -8.18
C LEU A 161 6.69 -12.77 -8.28
N LEU A 162 5.45 -12.72 -7.80
CA LEU A 162 4.56 -13.87 -7.88
C LEU A 162 4.25 -14.24 -9.33
N SER A 163 3.90 -13.28 -10.18
CA SER A 163 3.65 -13.54 -11.61
C SER A 163 4.86 -14.18 -12.31
N GLU A 164 6.06 -13.69 -12.04
CA GLU A 164 7.31 -14.21 -12.63
C GLU A 164 7.60 -15.66 -12.20
N TRP A 165 7.21 -16.05 -10.98
CA TRP A 165 7.60 -17.32 -10.36
C TRP A 165 6.47 -18.34 -10.21
N PHE A 166 5.21 -17.95 -10.39
CA PHE A 166 4.05 -18.84 -10.19
C PHE A 166 4.15 -20.12 -11.03
N ASN A 167 4.41 -19.98 -12.34
CA ASN A 167 4.57 -21.13 -13.25
C ASN A 167 5.76 -22.03 -12.83
N LYS A 168 6.88 -21.43 -12.41
CA LYS A 168 8.06 -22.20 -11.96
C LYS A 168 7.77 -23.03 -10.70
N ILE A 169 6.95 -22.49 -9.79
CA ILE A 169 6.50 -23.19 -8.58
C ILE A 169 5.67 -24.43 -8.96
N ILE A 170 4.67 -24.26 -9.83
CA ILE A 170 3.75 -25.34 -10.22
C ILE A 170 4.41 -26.39 -11.12
N GLU A 171 5.37 -25.99 -11.95
CA GLU A 171 6.18 -26.88 -12.79
C GLU A 171 7.32 -27.56 -12.02
N ASN A 172 7.53 -27.17 -10.75
CA ASN A 172 8.59 -27.69 -9.89
C ASN A 172 10.01 -27.49 -10.47
N THR A 173 10.25 -26.33 -11.08
CA THR A 173 11.53 -25.98 -11.73
C THR A 173 12.38 -24.99 -10.91
N ILE A 174 12.01 -24.77 -9.65
CA ILE A 174 12.71 -23.87 -8.73
C ILE A 174 13.92 -24.53 -8.05
N GLN A 175 14.87 -23.72 -7.62
CA GLN A 175 16.04 -24.15 -6.84
C GLN A 175 16.19 -23.25 -5.61
N PRO A 176 15.56 -23.60 -4.47
CA PRO A 176 15.64 -22.82 -3.25
C PRO A 176 17.05 -22.80 -2.66
N VAL A 177 17.43 -21.67 -2.07
CA VAL A 177 18.74 -21.47 -1.42
C VAL A 177 18.55 -21.17 0.06
N LYS A 178 19.34 -21.85 0.91
CA LYS A 178 19.29 -21.65 2.35
C LYS A 178 19.61 -20.20 2.73
N GLN A 179 18.86 -19.66 3.69
CA GLN A 179 19.11 -18.33 4.24
C GLN A 179 20.46 -18.27 4.97
N ASP A 180 21.18 -17.17 4.79
CA ASP A 180 22.41 -16.87 5.53
C ASP A 180 22.11 -16.55 7.01
N MET A 181 23.01 -16.95 7.90
CA MET A 181 22.98 -16.59 9.31
C MET A 181 23.46 -15.15 9.54
N ILE A 182 24.38 -14.64 8.71
CA ILE A 182 24.90 -13.28 8.81
C ILE A 182 23.81 -12.30 8.35
N ASN A 183 23.64 -11.19 9.09
CA ASN A 183 22.60 -10.17 8.85
C ASN A 183 21.14 -10.65 8.99
N SER A 184 20.90 -11.85 9.53
CA SER A 184 19.55 -12.27 9.88
C SER A 184 19.00 -11.42 11.04
N THR A 185 17.86 -10.76 10.84
CA THR A 185 17.18 -9.95 11.87
C THR A 185 15.71 -10.33 11.99
N TYR A 186 15.13 -10.15 13.18
CA TYR A 186 13.75 -10.53 13.49
C TYR A 186 13.10 -9.51 14.41
N PHE A 187 11.84 -9.19 14.15
CA PHE A 187 11.02 -8.31 14.99
C PHE A 187 9.67 -8.98 15.28
N SER A 188 9.35 -9.14 16.57
CA SER A 188 8.05 -9.68 16.99
C SER A 188 6.97 -8.61 17.05
N ALA A 189 5.69 -8.99 17.16
CA ALA A 189 4.61 -8.04 17.38
C ALA A 189 4.76 -7.21 18.66
N LYS A 190 5.58 -7.64 19.63
CA LYS A 190 5.83 -6.91 20.89
C LYS A 190 6.84 -5.78 20.73
N THR A 191 7.52 -5.69 19.60
CA THR A 191 8.56 -4.68 19.37
C THR A 191 7.99 -3.27 19.17
N ILE A 192 6.70 -3.16 18.85
CA ILE A 192 5.99 -1.88 18.67
C ILE A 192 4.61 -1.99 19.32
N ASP A 193 4.30 -1.10 20.27
CA ASP A 193 2.95 -0.92 20.78
C ASP A 193 2.28 0.26 20.07
N PHE A 194 1.51 -0.03 19.01
CA PHE A 194 0.79 0.99 18.24
C PHE A 194 -0.22 1.81 19.06
N LYS A 195 -0.62 1.35 20.26
CA LYS A 195 -1.54 2.09 21.14
C LYS A 195 -0.84 3.15 21.98
N LYS A 196 0.49 3.10 22.08
CA LYS A 196 1.32 3.98 22.94
C LYS A 196 2.47 4.60 22.16
N LEU A 197 2.24 4.94 20.89
CA LEU A 197 3.25 5.61 20.09
C LEU A 197 3.46 7.04 20.57
N GLU A 198 4.71 7.36 20.88
CA GLU A 198 5.17 8.69 21.26
C GLU A 198 6.42 9.02 20.45
N ILE A 199 6.62 10.31 20.18
CA ILE A 199 7.82 10.79 19.49
C ILE A 199 8.93 10.95 20.53
N ASP A 200 10.05 10.26 20.32
CA ASP A 200 11.27 10.52 21.08
C ASP A 200 12.00 11.72 20.45
N PHE A 201 11.82 12.88 21.07
CA PHE A 201 12.50 14.12 20.70
C PHE A 201 13.98 14.15 21.11
N ASN A 202 14.45 13.23 21.94
CA ASN A 202 15.86 13.11 22.32
C ASN A 202 16.66 12.34 21.25
N LYS A 203 16.54 12.83 20.02
CA LYS A 203 17.08 12.29 18.78
C LYS A 203 17.43 13.42 17.82
N THR A 204 18.18 13.10 16.78
CA THR A 204 18.44 14.05 15.68
C THR A 204 17.14 14.40 14.94
N ALA A 205 17.10 15.57 14.31
CA ALA A 205 16.00 16.00 13.46
C ALA A 205 15.62 14.94 12.41
N TRP A 206 16.63 14.32 11.80
CA TRP A 206 16.44 13.23 10.84
C TRP A 206 15.77 12.01 11.47
N GLN A 207 16.26 11.53 12.61
CA GLN A 207 15.66 10.39 13.32
C GLN A 207 14.22 10.69 13.76
N ILE A 208 13.89 11.92 14.15
CA ILE A 208 12.51 12.31 14.47
C ILE A 208 11.63 12.27 13.21
N LYS A 209 12.12 12.80 12.07
CA LYS A 209 11.43 12.68 10.78
C LYS A 209 11.17 11.21 10.43
N ARG A 210 12.16 10.32 10.63
CA ARG A 210 12.01 8.88 10.40
C ARG A 210 11.00 8.22 11.34
N GLN A 211 10.94 8.61 12.62
CA GLN A 211 9.88 8.15 13.54
C GLN A 211 8.49 8.51 12.99
N VAL A 212 8.28 9.78 12.62
CA VAL A 212 7.00 10.22 12.05
C VAL A 212 6.65 9.41 10.81
N TYR A 213 7.58 9.26 9.86
CA TYR A 213 7.30 8.57 8.61
C TYR A 213 7.09 7.06 8.78
N ALA A 214 7.81 6.43 9.71
CA ALA A 214 7.68 5.00 10.02
C ALA A 214 6.32 4.70 10.69
N PHE A 215 5.76 5.65 11.43
CA PHE A 215 4.48 5.47 12.12
C PHE A 215 3.29 6.15 11.44
N SER A 216 3.50 6.79 10.27
CA SER A 216 2.44 7.34 9.41
C SER A 216 1.91 6.26 8.45
N PHE A 217 0.70 5.77 8.74
CA PHE A 217 -0.07 4.90 7.84
C PHE A 217 -1.55 5.23 8.02
N ARG A 218 -2.11 6.11 7.17
CA ARG A 218 -3.43 6.71 7.40
C ARG A 218 -4.58 5.71 7.59
N PRO A 219 -4.71 4.63 6.81
CA PRO A 219 -5.68 3.57 7.09
C PRO A 219 -5.65 2.98 8.50
N TYR A 220 -4.53 3.09 9.22
CA TYR A 220 -4.38 2.63 10.60
C TYR A 220 -4.27 3.80 11.58
N GLN A 221 -3.17 4.57 11.52
CA GLN A 221 -2.91 5.69 12.41
C GLN A 221 -1.92 6.69 11.83
N LEU A 222 -1.95 7.90 12.39
CA LEU A 222 -0.87 8.90 12.31
C LEU A 222 -0.36 9.18 13.73
N LEU A 223 0.90 9.59 13.85
CA LEU A 223 1.40 10.08 15.13
C LEU A 223 0.68 11.37 15.52
N ASN A 224 0.53 11.55 16.82
CA ASN A 224 -0.07 12.75 17.40
C ASN A 224 1.00 13.54 18.16
N PHE A 225 0.88 14.86 18.10
CA PHE A 225 1.57 15.78 18.98
C PHE A 225 0.53 16.78 19.53
N LYS A 226 0.42 16.88 20.86
CA LYS A 226 -0.60 17.69 21.54
C LYS A 226 -2.02 17.50 20.98
N ASN A 227 -2.46 16.24 20.83
CA ASN A 227 -3.78 15.86 20.31
C ASN A 227 -4.05 16.27 18.84
N LYS A 228 -3.03 16.68 18.08
CA LYS A 228 -3.12 16.93 16.65
C LYS A 228 -2.35 15.86 15.89
N LYS A 229 -2.97 15.31 14.84
CA LYS A 229 -2.30 14.38 13.93
C LYS A 229 -1.24 15.12 13.12
N ILE A 230 -0.11 14.46 12.92
CA ILE A 230 1.03 14.99 12.18
C ILE A 230 0.95 14.53 10.74
N SER A 231 1.11 15.48 9.80
CA SER A 231 1.32 15.19 8.39
C SER A 231 2.79 15.06 8.06
N ASP A 232 3.62 16.00 8.52
CA ASP A 232 5.01 16.10 8.06
C ASP A 232 5.96 16.69 9.12
N VAL A 233 7.26 16.50 8.90
CA VAL A 233 8.36 17.09 9.65
C VAL A 233 9.36 17.70 8.68
N ILE A 234 9.52 19.01 8.76
CA ILE A 234 10.56 19.75 8.04
C ILE A 234 11.74 19.99 8.97
N VAL A 235 12.94 19.63 8.52
CA VAL A 235 14.19 19.95 9.21
C VAL A 235 14.61 21.36 8.84
N MET A 236 14.90 22.18 9.84
CA MET A 236 15.31 23.57 9.67
C MET A 236 16.84 23.68 9.64
N ASP A 237 17.38 24.77 9.10
CA ASP A 237 18.84 25.01 9.11
C ASP A 237 19.36 25.47 10.49
N GLU A 238 18.47 25.99 11.33
CA GLU A 238 18.79 26.54 12.64
C GLU A 238 19.00 25.47 13.71
N LYS A 239 19.90 25.75 14.66
CA LYS A 239 20.20 24.89 15.80
C LYS A 239 19.97 25.65 17.10
N SER A 240 18.95 25.26 17.83
CA SER A 240 18.65 25.82 19.14
C SER A 240 19.58 25.25 20.23
N THR A 241 19.82 26.02 21.29
CA THR A 241 20.53 25.56 22.49
C THR A 241 19.59 25.00 23.56
N PHE A 242 18.28 25.04 23.34
CA PHE A 242 17.29 24.51 24.26
C PHE A 242 17.28 22.97 24.25
N LYS A 243 16.86 22.36 25.37
CA LYS A 243 16.77 20.90 25.49
C LYS A 243 15.89 20.31 24.36
N PRO A 244 16.21 19.12 23.84
CA PRO A 244 15.39 18.46 22.83
C PRO A 244 13.93 18.31 23.29
N GLY A 245 12.98 18.57 22.40
CA GLY A 245 11.53 18.61 22.69
C GLY A 245 11.01 19.95 23.20
N THR A 246 11.89 20.95 23.43
CA THR A 246 11.44 22.31 23.78
C THR A 246 10.73 22.95 22.60
N ILE A 247 9.53 23.48 22.84
CA ILE A 247 8.75 24.23 21.84
C ILE A 247 9.35 25.63 21.70
N LEU A 248 9.77 25.97 20.49
CA LEU A 248 10.35 27.26 20.13
C LEU A 248 9.27 28.22 19.59
N HIS A 249 8.30 27.67 18.87
CA HIS A 249 7.14 28.40 18.35
C HIS A 249 5.95 27.45 18.23
N GLU A 250 4.75 27.92 18.58
CA GLU A 250 3.51 27.16 18.42
C GLU A 250 2.54 27.96 17.55
N GLY A 251 2.31 27.47 16.35
CA GLY A 251 1.39 28.06 15.38
C GLY A 251 0.13 27.22 15.18
N LYS A 252 -0.77 27.73 14.33
CA LYS A 252 -1.98 27.00 13.93
C LYS A 252 -1.63 25.75 13.12
N ASP A 253 -0.70 25.91 12.16
CA ASP A 253 -0.39 24.93 11.13
C ASP A 253 0.80 24.03 11.47
N TYR A 254 1.73 24.51 12.29
CA TYR A 254 2.89 23.76 12.72
C TYR A 254 3.38 24.18 14.10
N THR A 255 4.22 23.34 14.70
CA THR A 255 4.98 23.66 15.91
C THR A 255 6.47 23.46 15.65
N LEU A 256 7.27 24.46 16.00
CA LEU A 256 8.73 24.44 15.90
C LEU A 256 9.33 23.91 17.22
N LEU A 257 10.24 22.96 17.13
CA LEU A 257 10.83 22.25 18.27
C LEU A 257 12.36 22.21 18.16
N SER A 258 13.02 22.32 19.32
CA SER A 258 14.45 21.99 19.47
C SER A 258 14.66 20.47 19.43
N THR A 259 15.78 20.02 18.86
CA THR A 259 16.19 18.61 18.86
C THR A 259 17.66 18.49 19.31
N ILE A 260 18.29 17.32 19.12
CA ILE A 260 19.72 17.12 19.40
C ILE A 260 20.64 17.94 18.48
N ASP A 261 20.22 18.19 17.24
CA ASP A 261 21.05 18.87 16.23
C ASP A 261 20.33 20.06 15.60
N TYR A 262 19.38 19.83 14.70
CA TYR A 262 18.66 20.87 13.97
C TYR A 262 17.24 21.05 14.52
N ASN A 263 16.69 22.25 14.46
CA ASN A 263 15.29 22.44 14.81
C ASN A 263 14.38 21.71 13.79
N ILE A 264 13.17 21.35 14.21
CA ILE A 264 12.17 20.76 13.33
C ILE A 264 10.83 21.51 13.42
N ALA A 265 10.14 21.62 12.29
CA ALA A 265 8.75 22.03 12.23
C ALA A 265 7.86 20.80 12.01
N ILE A 266 7.00 20.49 12.99
CA ILE A 266 5.96 19.47 12.88
C ILE A 266 4.70 20.12 12.31
N PHE A 267 4.25 19.66 11.14
CA PHE A 267 3.03 20.13 10.49
C PHE A 267 1.83 19.27 10.85
N TYR A 268 0.68 19.92 10.96
CA TYR A 268 -0.58 19.26 11.29
C TYR A 268 -1.35 18.84 10.06
N GLU A 269 -1.99 17.68 10.17
CA GLU A 269 -2.72 17.04 9.09
C GLU A 269 -4.06 17.73 8.80
N ASP A 270 -4.34 17.97 7.52
CA ASP A 270 -5.58 18.58 7.04
C ASP A 270 -5.93 18.11 5.61
N LEU A 271 -6.03 16.80 5.41
CA LEU A 271 -6.41 16.23 4.11
C LEU A 271 -7.81 16.65 3.69
N GLU A 272 -8.80 16.56 4.58
CA GLU A 272 -10.18 16.93 4.24
C GLU A 272 -10.31 18.41 3.88
N GLY A 273 -9.63 19.31 4.61
CA GLY A 273 -9.59 20.73 4.26
C GLY A 273 -8.99 20.94 2.87
N LEU A 274 -7.84 20.33 2.58
CA LEU A 274 -7.20 20.44 1.27
C LEU A 274 -8.09 19.88 0.14
N LEU A 275 -8.69 18.71 0.33
CA LEU A 275 -9.58 18.11 -0.68
C LEU A 275 -10.81 18.99 -0.95
N ASN A 276 -11.41 19.59 0.08
CA ASN A 276 -12.57 20.48 -0.08
C ASN A 276 -12.23 21.80 -0.79
N GLU A 277 -10.97 22.22 -0.76
CA GLU A 277 -10.52 23.45 -1.41
C GLU A 277 -10.14 23.24 -2.89
N ILE A 278 -9.85 22.00 -3.32
CA ILE A 278 -9.47 21.67 -4.71
C ILE A 278 -10.39 22.27 -5.78
N PRO A 279 -11.72 22.40 -5.61
CA PRO A 279 -12.56 23.01 -6.64
C PRO A 279 -12.21 24.47 -6.96
N LEU A 280 -11.64 25.23 -6.00
CA LEU A 280 -11.47 26.68 -6.10
C LEU A 280 -10.04 27.18 -5.85
N ILE A 281 -9.20 26.40 -5.17
CA ILE A 281 -7.84 26.79 -4.79
C ILE A 281 -6.94 26.98 -6.02
N ASP A 282 -6.07 27.98 -6.03
CA ASP A 282 -5.04 28.13 -7.06
C ASP A 282 -3.85 27.18 -6.82
N VAL A 283 -3.03 26.94 -7.84
CA VAL A 283 -1.92 25.97 -7.78
C VAL A 283 -0.85 26.37 -6.75
N ASP A 284 -0.55 27.67 -6.59
CA ASP A 284 0.46 28.14 -5.63
C ASP A 284 -0.01 27.88 -4.20
N SER A 285 -1.24 28.26 -3.86
CA SER A 285 -1.86 27.95 -2.57
C SER A 285 -1.96 26.44 -2.32
N PHE A 286 -2.31 25.65 -3.34
CA PHE A 286 -2.36 24.19 -3.24
C PHE A 286 -0.98 23.59 -2.92
N SER A 287 0.06 24.03 -3.64
CA SER A 287 1.43 23.54 -3.45
C SER A 287 1.93 23.76 -2.02
N LYS A 288 1.64 24.92 -1.43
CA LYS A 288 2.01 25.28 -0.05
C LYS A 288 1.28 24.43 0.99
N LYS A 289 0.07 23.95 0.67
CA LYS A 289 -0.73 23.11 1.57
C LYS A 289 -0.41 21.62 1.48
N LEU A 290 0.39 21.16 0.51
CA LEU A 290 0.78 19.74 0.42
C LEU A 290 1.50 19.22 1.67
N VAL A 291 2.21 20.08 2.40
CA VAL A 291 2.85 19.72 3.68
C VAL A 291 1.84 19.26 4.74
N LYS A 292 0.54 19.57 4.58
CA LYS A 292 -0.54 19.17 5.47
C LYS A 292 -1.12 17.79 5.16
N ILE A 293 -0.61 17.08 4.15
CA ILE A 293 -1.01 15.71 3.82
C ILE A 293 0.21 14.80 3.75
N LEU A 294 0.00 13.48 3.64
CA LEU A 294 1.12 12.53 3.64
C LEU A 294 1.88 12.47 2.31
N GLY A 295 1.27 13.01 1.25
CA GLY A 295 1.82 13.06 -0.10
C GLY A 295 0.71 13.16 -1.14
N VAL A 296 1.06 13.33 -2.42
CA VAL A 296 0.06 13.54 -3.50
C VAL A 296 -0.88 12.35 -3.74
N ASN A 297 -0.49 11.15 -3.27
CA ASN A 297 -1.28 9.91 -3.34
C ASN A 297 -1.92 9.54 -1.98
N ASP A 298 -2.05 10.50 -1.07
CA ASP A 298 -2.82 10.35 0.16
C ASP A 298 -4.31 10.22 -0.15
N ARG A 299 -5.06 9.52 0.71
CA ARG A 299 -6.47 9.20 0.47
C ARG A 299 -7.29 9.31 1.74
N ASN A 300 -8.49 9.86 1.64
CA ASN A 300 -9.41 9.85 2.77
C ASN A 300 -10.08 8.48 3.00
N SER A 301 -11.03 8.42 3.94
CA SER A 301 -11.74 7.19 4.30
C SER A 301 -12.59 6.58 3.18
N LYS A 302 -12.91 7.35 2.12
CA LYS A 302 -13.60 6.88 0.91
C LYS A 302 -12.64 6.50 -0.21
N GLY A 303 -11.33 6.64 0.01
CA GLY A 303 -10.31 6.41 -1.00
C GLY A 303 -10.14 7.57 -1.98
N TRP A 304 -10.68 8.76 -1.69
CA TRP A 304 -10.51 9.93 -2.56
C TRP A 304 -9.13 10.53 -2.35
N SER A 305 -8.34 10.58 -3.42
CA SER A 305 -7.05 11.28 -3.47
C SER A 305 -7.21 12.67 -4.10
N PRO A 306 -6.21 13.56 -3.94
CA PRO A 306 -6.23 14.87 -4.60
C PRO A 306 -6.50 14.80 -6.10
N ILE A 307 -5.93 13.82 -6.82
CA ILE A 307 -6.12 13.71 -8.27
C ILE A 307 -7.54 13.24 -8.63
N ILE A 308 -8.16 12.39 -7.81
CA ILE A 308 -9.57 11.99 -7.99
C ILE A 308 -10.48 13.21 -7.83
N VAL A 309 -10.26 14.03 -6.79
CA VAL A 309 -11.07 15.24 -6.56
C VAL A 309 -10.86 16.25 -7.69
N ALA A 310 -9.61 16.47 -8.09
CA ALA A 310 -9.30 17.38 -9.20
C ALA A 310 -9.94 16.91 -10.51
N ALA A 311 -9.95 15.61 -10.79
CA ALA A 311 -10.62 15.02 -11.94
C ALA A 311 -12.14 15.21 -11.91
N TYR A 312 -12.77 14.95 -10.75
CA TYR A 312 -14.21 15.16 -10.57
C TYR A 312 -14.64 16.63 -10.80
N HIS A 313 -13.74 17.59 -10.54
CA HIS A 313 -14.00 19.03 -10.71
C HIS A 313 -13.40 19.64 -11.98
N GLY A 314 -12.80 18.85 -12.88
CA GLY A 314 -12.22 19.40 -14.13
C GLY A 314 -10.97 20.26 -13.94
N ARG A 315 -10.28 20.17 -12.81
CA ARG A 315 -9.13 21.01 -12.43
C ARG A 315 -7.84 20.58 -13.15
N LYS A 316 -7.76 20.86 -14.46
CA LYS A 316 -6.61 20.54 -15.34
C LYS A 316 -5.27 21.03 -14.79
N ASP A 317 -5.27 22.20 -14.16
CA ASP A 317 -4.10 22.84 -13.54
C ASP A 317 -3.58 22.05 -12.32
N ILE A 318 -4.47 21.70 -11.39
CA ILE A 318 -4.14 20.89 -10.22
C ILE A 318 -3.72 19.47 -10.62
N ILE A 319 -4.39 18.86 -11.60
CA ILE A 319 -4.00 17.54 -12.13
C ILE A 319 -2.58 17.58 -12.70
N SER A 320 -2.25 18.60 -13.50
CA SER A 320 -0.91 18.73 -14.09
C SER A 320 0.16 18.83 -13.00
N PHE A 321 -0.05 19.67 -11.99
CA PHE A 321 0.85 19.80 -10.85
C PHE A 321 0.99 18.48 -10.06
N LEU A 322 -0.12 17.78 -9.81
CA LEU A 322 -0.10 16.50 -9.11
C LEU A 322 0.70 15.43 -9.87
N LEU A 323 0.52 15.34 -11.19
CA LEU A 323 1.26 14.40 -12.04
C LEU A 323 2.76 14.70 -12.06
N GLU A 324 3.15 15.98 -12.13
CA GLU A 324 4.55 16.41 -12.02
C GLU A 324 5.19 16.01 -10.69
N ASN A 325 4.38 15.87 -9.63
CA ASN A 325 4.79 15.43 -8.31
C ASN A 325 4.56 13.91 -8.06
N GLY A 326 4.31 13.13 -9.11
CA GLY A 326 4.23 11.67 -9.03
C GLY A 326 2.87 11.10 -8.61
N ALA A 327 1.79 11.86 -8.77
CA ALA A 327 0.45 11.31 -8.62
C ALA A 327 0.16 10.25 -9.68
N ASN A 328 -0.57 9.21 -9.31
CA ASN A 328 -0.97 8.16 -10.24
C ASN A 328 -2.18 8.61 -11.08
N ILE A 329 -2.01 8.78 -12.40
CA ILE A 329 -3.12 9.11 -13.33
C ILE A 329 -4.22 8.05 -13.35
N ASN A 330 -3.88 6.81 -12.97
CA ASN A 330 -4.80 5.67 -12.90
C ASN A 330 -5.18 5.33 -11.45
N ASP A 331 -5.15 6.33 -10.55
CA ASP A 331 -5.54 6.13 -9.16
C ASP A 331 -7.00 5.66 -9.02
N ARG A 332 -7.29 4.96 -7.93
CA ARG A 332 -8.60 4.37 -7.67
C ARG A 332 -9.05 4.60 -6.24
N ASN A 333 -10.35 4.84 -6.07
CA ASN A 333 -10.98 4.85 -4.77
C ASN A 333 -11.12 3.43 -4.16
N TYR A 334 -11.80 3.32 -3.02
CA TYR A 334 -12.10 2.04 -2.37
C TYR A 334 -13.30 1.29 -2.97
N HIS A 335 -13.63 1.53 -4.22
CA HIS A 335 -14.54 0.73 -5.05
C HIS A 335 -13.91 0.39 -6.41
N GLY A 336 -12.65 0.76 -6.62
CA GLY A 336 -11.95 0.60 -7.89
C GLY A 336 -12.29 1.66 -8.93
N THR A 337 -13.16 2.63 -8.64
CA THR A 337 -13.51 3.73 -9.55
C THR A 337 -12.27 4.55 -9.84
N THR A 338 -11.93 4.68 -11.12
CA THR A 338 -10.69 5.32 -11.58
C THR A 338 -10.82 6.83 -11.67
N VAL A 339 -9.68 7.54 -11.71
CA VAL A 339 -9.61 8.98 -12.05
C VAL A 339 -10.41 9.30 -13.31
N LEU A 340 -10.30 8.48 -14.36
CA LEU A 340 -11.00 8.70 -15.63
C LEU A 340 -12.52 8.53 -15.50
N MET A 341 -12.99 7.56 -14.72
CA MET A 341 -14.42 7.38 -14.43
C MET A 341 -15.03 8.58 -13.69
N TYR A 342 -14.26 9.24 -12.81
CA TYR A 342 -14.69 10.48 -12.16
C TYR A 342 -14.66 11.68 -13.11
N ALA A 343 -13.64 11.78 -13.96
CA ALA A 343 -13.53 12.85 -14.96
C ALA A 343 -14.66 12.80 -16.00
N LYS A 344 -15.16 11.60 -16.31
CA LYS A 344 -16.29 11.37 -17.22
C LYS A 344 -17.53 12.17 -16.81
N ASP A 345 -17.90 12.15 -15.52
CA ASP A 345 -19.10 12.87 -15.04
C ASP A 345 -18.98 14.39 -15.26
N PHE A 346 -17.78 14.95 -15.05
CA PHE A 346 -17.49 16.35 -15.35
C PHE A 346 -17.56 16.64 -16.85
N ALA A 347 -16.91 15.80 -17.67
CA ALA A 347 -16.85 15.98 -19.12
C ALA A 347 -18.24 15.95 -19.76
N LEU A 348 -19.09 14.99 -19.36
CA LEU A 348 -20.48 14.89 -19.84
C LEU A 348 -21.32 16.11 -19.44
N LYS A 349 -21.22 16.56 -18.18
CA LYS A 349 -22.00 17.70 -17.67
C LYS A 349 -21.64 19.00 -18.39
N ASN A 350 -20.38 19.17 -18.80
CA ASN A 350 -19.87 20.40 -19.39
C ASN A 350 -19.64 20.31 -20.91
N ASN A 351 -19.94 19.17 -21.52
CA ASN A 351 -19.65 18.91 -22.94
C ASN A 351 -18.16 19.11 -23.29
N ASP A 352 -17.24 18.80 -22.36
CA ASP A 352 -15.78 19.01 -22.49
C ASP A 352 -15.04 17.69 -22.77
N ASN A 353 -15.06 17.25 -24.02
CA ASN A 353 -14.32 16.07 -24.48
C ASN A 353 -12.79 16.27 -24.44
N ALA A 354 -12.33 17.52 -24.55
CA ALA A 354 -10.91 17.86 -24.50
C ALA A 354 -10.32 17.58 -23.12
N PHE A 355 -11.11 17.62 -22.05
CA PHE A 355 -10.67 17.21 -20.72
C PHE A 355 -10.35 15.72 -20.62
N LEU A 356 -11.24 14.87 -21.12
CA LEU A 356 -11.01 13.43 -21.09
C LEU A 356 -9.82 13.05 -21.99
N SER A 357 -9.76 13.65 -23.18
CA SER A 357 -8.63 13.51 -24.11
C SER A 357 -7.30 13.92 -23.47
N PHE A 358 -7.29 15.00 -22.67
CA PHE A 358 -6.11 15.42 -21.91
C PHE A 358 -5.63 14.34 -20.92
N LEU A 359 -6.55 13.71 -20.17
CA LEU A 359 -6.19 12.67 -19.21
C LEU A 359 -5.67 11.41 -19.90
N ILE A 360 -6.31 10.99 -21.00
CA ILE A 360 -5.86 9.84 -21.80
C ILE A 360 -4.45 10.11 -22.37
N LYS A 361 -4.20 11.31 -22.88
CA LYS A 361 -2.85 11.73 -23.32
C LYS A 361 -1.82 11.72 -22.19
N LYS A 362 -2.25 11.90 -20.94
CA LYS A 362 -1.40 11.77 -19.74
C LYS A 362 -1.26 10.32 -19.24
N GLY A 363 -1.84 9.35 -19.93
CA GLY A 363 -1.73 7.92 -19.63
C GLY A 363 -2.88 7.34 -18.82
N ALA A 364 -4.01 8.06 -18.71
CA ALA A 364 -5.23 7.47 -18.15
C ALA A 364 -5.72 6.33 -19.06
N ASP A 365 -5.96 5.16 -18.48
CA ASP A 365 -6.36 3.97 -19.22
C ASP A 365 -7.89 3.74 -19.10
N PRO A 366 -8.65 3.85 -20.20
CA PRO A 366 -10.10 3.66 -20.20
C PRO A 366 -10.53 2.19 -20.03
N PHE A 367 -9.61 1.23 -20.20
CA PHE A 367 -9.90 -0.19 -20.06
C PHE A 367 -9.73 -0.70 -18.62
N LEU A 368 -9.32 0.16 -17.70
CA LEU A 368 -9.25 -0.16 -16.29
C LEU A 368 -10.65 -0.43 -15.71
N LYS A 369 -10.85 -1.67 -15.28
CA LYS A 369 -12.07 -2.10 -14.62
C LYS A 369 -12.10 -1.72 -13.16
N ASP A 370 -13.23 -1.27 -12.65
CA ASP A 370 -13.48 -1.14 -11.22
C ASP A 370 -13.62 -2.52 -10.53
N TRP A 371 -13.99 -2.54 -9.25
CA TRP A 371 -14.13 -3.81 -8.53
C TRP A 371 -15.42 -4.58 -8.83
N SER A 372 -16.33 -3.99 -9.62
CA SER A 372 -17.50 -4.67 -10.19
C SER A 372 -17.23 -5.21 -11.60
N ASP A 373 -15.96 -5.27 -12.01
CA ASP A 373 -15.50 -5.70 -13.34
C ASP A 373 -15.99 -4.79 -14.50
N LYS A 374 -16.34 -3.53 -14.20
CA LYS A 374 -16.84 -2.56 -15.19
C LYS A 374 -15.78 -1.53 -15.56
N THR A 375 -15.64 -1.28 -16.86
CA THR A 375 -14.83 -0.19 -17.44
C THR A 375 -15.63 1.12 -17.51
N ILE A 376 -15.00 2.20 -17.97
CA ILE A 376 -15.72 3.46 -18.22
C ILE A 376 -16.86 3.28 -19.23
N TYR A 377 -16.68 2.43 -20.24
CA TYR A 377 -17.63 2.19 -21.33
C TYR A 377 -18.94 1.58 -20.83
N ASP A 378 -18.90 0.79 -19.75
CA ASP A 378 -20.09 0.17 -19.15
C ASP A 378 -21.00 1.19 -18.42
N TYR A 379 -20.53 2.43 -18.25
CA TYR A 379 -21.24 3.50 -17.54
C TYR A 379 -21.70 4.65 -18.44
N ILE A 380 -21.59 4.50 -19.76
CA ILE A 380 -21.98 5.53 -20.75
C ILE A 380 -22.73 4.91 -21.92
N THR A 381 -23.55 5.72 -22.60
CA THR A 381 -24.24 5.31 -23.83
C THR A 381 -23.32 5.40 -25.05
N PRO A 382 -23.64 4.73 -26.18
CA PRO A 382 -22.86 4.86 -27.41
C PRO A 382 -22.69 6.32 -27.89
N GLU A 383 -23.72 7.15 -27.74
CA GLU A 383 -23.65 8.58 -28.11
C GLU A 383 -22.68 9.35 -27.20
N GLN A 384 -22.61 8.96 -25.92
CA GLN A 384 -21.67 9.54 -24.97
C GLN A 384 -20.23 9.09 -25.22
N VAL A 385 -20.01 7.87 -25.73
CA VAL A 385 -18.68 7.41 -26.18
C VAL A 385 -18.17 8.31 -27.31
N GLU A 386 -19.00 8.54 -28.33
CA GLU A 386 -18.67 9.42 -29.45
C GLU A 386 -18.40 10.85 -28.97
N LEU A 387 -19.25 11.38 -28.08
CA LEU A 387 -19.07 12.71 -27.50
C LEU A 387 -17.73 12.84 -26.77
N LEU A 388 -17.39 11.85 -25.95
CA LEU A 388 -16.19 11.85 -25.11
C LEU A 388 -14.91 11.50 -25.88
N GLY A 389 -15.02 11.02 -27.12
CA GLY A 389 -13.89 10.60 -27.94
C GLY A 389 -13.17 9.37 -27.39
N LEU A 390 -13.95 8.41 -26.86
CA LEU A 390 -13.47 7.17 -26.23
C LEU A 390 -13.47 5.95 -27.14
#